data_AF-A0A654BX86-F1
#
_entry.id   AF-A0A654BX86-F1
#
_cell.length_a   1.000
_cell.length_b   1.000
_cell.length_c   1.000
_cell.angle_alpha   90.00
_cell.angle_beta   90.00
_cell.angle_gamma   90.00
#
_symmetry.space_group_name_H-M   'P 1'
#
loop_
_entity.id
_entity.type
_entity.pdbx_description
1 polymer ?
#
loop_
_entity_poly.entity_id
_entity_poly.type
_entity_poly.pdbx_seq_one_letter_code
_entity_poly.pdbx_strand_id
1 'polypeptide(L)'
;MAKRAVAKLIRITVKRPIRLFASSLRGQNGKSLASEGPAPIKPQARFRLLKINGLCLRQAGECLEAVEKNKVIDLLRYEPAARGRSLQEFLVEAQRFIDRGAEGYTSASDNRLIVSCWIVPGQSATSADESILGVPQGTPLLIGFYKRPGADAASMLRMCLAKWLAENGSLDQDLPLHIGIPATDETLERLAIRERWLGSDA
;
A
#
# COMPACT_ATOMS: atom_id res chain seq x y z
N MET A 1 20.28 42.36 33.78
CA MET A 1 19.37 42.61 32.64
C MET A 1 19.14 41.31 31.88
N ALA A 2 17.93 41.13 31.33
CA ALA A 2 17.45 40.08 30.41
C ALA A 2 17.36 38.64 30.96
N LYS A 3 16.22 38.24 31.56
CA LYS A 3 14.95 37.73 30.97
C LYS A 3 14.97 36.22 30.67
N ARG A 4 14.35 35.48 31.61
CA ARG A 4 13.85 34.10 31.53
C ARG A 4 13.07 33.84 30.23
N ALA A 5 13.37 32.74 29.54
CA ALA A 5 12.45 32.09 28.61
C ALA A 5 11.95 30.79 29.25
N VAL A 6 10.76 30.87 29.84
CA VAL A 6 9.99 29.71 30.29
C VAL A 6 9.35 29.10 29.05
N ALA A 7 9.81 27.92 28.63
CA ALA A 7 9.14 27.15 27.60
C ALA A 7 7.78 26.71 28.14
N LYS A 8 6.70 27.24 27.55
CA LYS A 8 5.32 26.84 27.82
C LYS A 8 5.13 25.38 27.40
N LEU A 9 5.08 24.49 28.39
CA LEU A 9 4.65 23.12 28.22
C LEU A 9 3.12 23.11 28.03
N ILE A 10 2.65 23.02 26.78
CA ILE A 10 1.24 22.86 26.48
C ILE A 10 0.86 21.40 26.75
N ARG A 11 0.23 21.15 27.90
CA ARG A 11 -0.49 19.90 28.17
C ARG A 11 -1.69 19.82 27.22
N ILE A 12 -1.57 19.04 26.14
CA ILE A 12 -2.73 18.61 25.37
C ILE A 12 -3.39 17.48 26.14
N THR A 13 -4.41 17.83 26.91
CA THR A 13 -5.30 16.89 27.58
C THR A 13 -6.17 16.23 26.51
N VAL A 14 -5.73 15.08 25.97
CA VAL A 14 -6.60 14.25 25.13
C VAL A 14 -7.62 13.58 26.04
N LYS A 15 -8.81 14.19 26.13
CA LYS A 15 -9.99 13.56 26.71
C LYS A 15 -10.39 12.39 25.79
N ARG A 16 -10.39 11.19 26.37
CA ARG A 16 -10.99 9.90 25.94
C ARG A 16 -10.00 8.88 25.37
N PRO A 17 -9.46 7.98 26.20
CA PRO A 17 -8.96 6.70 25.71
C PRO A 17 -10.15 5.82 25.30
N ILE A 18 -10.22 5.47 24.02
CA ILE A 18 -11.08 4.39 23.53
C ILE A 18 -10.49 3.09 24.09
N ARG A 19 -11.08 2.62 25.19
CA ARG A 19 -10.89 1.25 25.70
C ARG A 19 -11.60 0.31 24.74
N LEU A 20 -10.86 -0.50 23.99
CA LEU A 20 -11.39 -1.74 23.42
C LEU A 20 -10.30 -2.80 23.43
N PHE A 21 -10.25 -3.57 24.52
CA PHE A 21 -10.06 -5.00 24.44
C PHE A 21 -11.05 -5.67 25.40
N ALA A 22 -11.71 -6.69 24.85
CA ALA A 22 -12.64 -7.64 25.43
C ALA A 22 -12.11 -8.21 26.77
N SER A 23 -12.87 -8.82 27.69
CA SER A 23 -14.14 -9.55 27.68
C SER A 23 -14.39 -9.92 29.14
N SER A 24 -15.63 -9.82 29.64
CA SER A 24 -16.10 -10.75 30.68
C SER A 24 -17.61 -10.63 30.89
N LEU A 25 -18.31 -11.64 30.37
CA LEU A 25 -19.47 -12.31 30.96
C LEU A 25 -20.43 -11.47 31.83
N ARG A 26 -21.55 -11.05 31.24
CA ARG A 26 -22.83 -11.07 31.96
C ARG A 26 -23.98 -11.13 30.98
N GLY A 27 -24.77 -12.20 31.09
CA GLY A 27 -25.96 -12.42 30.30
C GLY A 27 -26.97 -11.30 30.46
N GLN A 28 -27.53 -10.87 29.33
CA GLN A 28 -28.87 -10.32 29.27
C GLN A 28 -29.52 -10.84 27.98
N ASN A 29 -30.55 -11.67 28.18
CA ASN A 29 -31.57 -11.98 27.20
C ASN A 29 -32.26 -10.68 26.78
N GLY A 30 -31.77 -10.05 25.72
CA GLY A 30 -32.46 -8.99 25.01
C GLY A 30 -32.81 -9.49 23.63
N LYS A 31 -34.12 -9.70 23.37
CA LYS A 31 -34.65 -9.85 22.02
C LYS A 31 -34.32 -8.57 21.25
N SER A 32 -33.17 -8.55 20.57
CA SER A 32 -32.83 -7.49 19.64
C SER A 32 -33.68 -7.72 18.39
N LEU A 33 -34.68 -6.86 18.21
CA LEU A 33 -35.36 -6.69 16.94
C LEU A 33 -34.28 -6.50 15.87
N ALA A 34 -34.22 -7.46 14.95
CA ALA A 34 -33.39 -7.36 13.76
C ALA A 34 -33.83 -6.10 13.01
N SER A 35 -32.98 -5.07 13.05
CA SER A 35 -33.07 -3.99 12.09
C SER A 35 -32.64 -4.60 10.75
N GLU A 36 -33.61 -5.06 9.97
CA GLU A 36 -33.47 -5.35 8.54
C GLU A 36 -33.26 -4.04 7.77
N GLY A 37 -32.20 -3.30 8.12
CA GLY A 37 -31.66 -2.30 7.22
C GLY A 37 -30.99 -3.01 6.05
N PRO A 38 -31.07 -2.48 4.82
CA PRO A 38 -30.28 -3.00 3.72
C PRO A 38 -28.82 -3.06 4.16
N ALA A 39 -28.19 -4.23 3.98
CA ALA A 39 -26.78 -4.40 4.32
C ALA A 39 -25.99 -3.25 3.69
N PRO A 40 -25.11 -2.57 4.44
CA PRO A 40 -24.34 -1.46 3.90
C PRO A 40 -23.61 -1.96 2.65
N ILE A 41 -23.97 -1.39 1.49
CA ILE A 41 -23.32 -1.69 0.22
C ILE A 41 -21.87 -1.31 0.41
N LYS A 42 -20.99 -2.30 0.57
CA LYS A 42 -19.56 -2.04 0.61
C LYS A 42 -19.19 -1.38 -0.72
N PRO A 43 -18.59 -0.18 -0.71
CA PRO A 43 -18.17 0.46 -1.95
C PRO A 43 -17.18 -0.48 -2.65
N GLN A 44 -17.58 -1.01 -3.80
CA GLN A 44 -16.70 -1.84 -4.62
C GLN A 44 -15.51 -1.00 -5.05
N ALA A 45 -14.31 -1.43 -4.68
CA ALA A 45 -13.09 -0.79 -5.12
C ALA A 45 -12.95 -0.99 -6.64
N ARG A 46 -12.85 0.12 -7.38
CA ARG A 46 -12.64 0.10 -8.84
C ARG A 46 -11.15 0.09 -9.12
N PHE A 47 -10.74 -0.77 -10.06
CA PHE A 47 -9.37 -0.85 -10.51
C PHE A 47 -9.28 -0.60 -12.01
N ARG A 48 -8.09 -0.24 -12.47
CA ARG A 48 -7.74 -0.11 -13.88
C ARG A 48 -6.59 -1.04 -14.17
N LEU A 49 -6.62 -1.65 -15.35
CA LEU A 49 -5.53 -2.49 -15.80
C LEU A 49 -4.39 -1.64 -16.37
N LEU A 50 -3.18 -1.93 -15.93
CA LEU A 50 -1.98 -1.26 -16.38
C LEU A 50 -1.02 -2.27 -17.01
N LYS A 51 -0.60 -1.99 -18.24
CA LYS A 51 0.46 -2.72 -18.92
C LYS A 51 1.81 -2.11 -18.54
N ILE A 52 2.81 -2.90 -18.19
CA ILE A 52 4.16 -2.42 -17.89
C ILE A 52 5.12 -3.10 -18.86
N ASN A 53 5.67 -2.30 -19.75
CA ASN A 53 6.63 -2.75 -20.75
C ASN A 53 8.06 -2.60 -20.21
N GLY A 54 8.96 -3.51 -20.60
CA GLY A 54 10.41 -3.33 -20.41
C GLY A 54 10.89 -3.46 -18.97
N LEU A 55 10.25 -4.29 -18.14
CA LEU A 55 10.83 -4.71 -16.86
C LEU A 55 11.99 -5.69 -17.11
N CYS A 56 13.16 -5.17 -17.45
CA CYS A 56 14.34 -5.99 -17.69
C CYS A 56 15.01 -6.38 -16.36
N LEU A 57 14.76 -7.60 -15.89
CA LEU A 57 15.31 -8.12 -14.63
C LEU A 57 16.85 -8.22 -14.65
N ARG A 58 17.46 -8.37 -15.83
CA ARG A 58 18.93 -8.42 -15.99
C ARG A 58 19.63 -7.12 -15.61
N GLN A 59 18.96 -5.97 -15.79
CA GLN A 59 19.50 -4.66 -15.39
C GLN A 59 19.22 -4.34 -13.92
N ALA A 60 18.40 -5.13 -13.25
CA ALA A 60 17.95 -4.87 -11.88
C ALA A 60 18.85 -5.48 -10.80
N GLY A 61 19.87 -6.29 -11.15
CA GLY A 61 20.63 -7.13 -10.22
C GLY A 61 20.99 -6.50 -8.87
N GLU A 62 21.75 -5.41 -8.86
CA GLU A 62 22.13 -4.71 -7.62
C GLU A 62 20.95 -4.00 -6.95
N CYS A 63 19.97 -3.54 -7.73
CA CYS A 63 18.76 -2.90 -7.23
C CYS A 63 17.78 -3.88 -6.56
N LEU A 64 17.83 -5.17 -6.91
CA LEU A 64 16.97 -6.21 -6.32
C LEU A 64 17.33 -6.53 -4.88
N GLU A 65 18.60 -6.41 -4.50
CA GLU A 65 19.05 -6.60 -3.11
C GLU A 65 18.65 -5.44 -2.20
N ALA A 66 18.50 -4.24 -2.78
CA ALA A 66 18.09 -3.05 -2.05
C ALA A 66 16.62 -3.06 -1.61
N VAL A 67 15.78 -3.95 -2.19
CA VAL A 67 14.37 -4.11 -1.85
C VAL A 67 14.15 -5.43 -1.12
N GLU A 68 13.54 -5.34 0.05
CA GLU A 68 13.22 -6.48 0.89
C GLU A 68 11.71 -6.73 0.93
N LYS A 69 11.33 -8.02 0.85
CA LYS A 69 9.95 -8.45 0.99
C LYS A 69 9.54 -8.53 2.46
N ASN A 70 8.35 -8.01 2.74
CA ASN A 70 7.65 -8.08 4.02
C ASN A 70 8.48 -7.59 5.23
N LYS A 71 9.42 -6.68 5.01
CA LYS A 71 10.25 -6.11 6.07
C LYS A 71 9.50 -4.98 6.79
N VAL A 72 8.57 -5.37 7.65
CA VAL A 72 7.69 -4.47 8.41
C VAL A 72 8.47 -3.42 9.22
N ILE A 73 9.68 -3.75 9.69
CA ILE A 73 10.51 -2.81 10.46
C ILE A 73 10.88 -1.55 9.66
N ASP A 74 10.97 -1.64 8.33
CA ASP A 74 11.25 -0.47 7.49
C ASP A 74 10.09 0.53 7.50
N LEU A 75 8.86 0.08 7.73
CA LEU A 75 7.68 0.95 7.78
C LEU A 75 7.74 1.92 8.97
N LEU A 76 8.43 1.56 10.05
CA LEU A 76 8.66 2.45 11.19
C LEU A 76 9.63 3.60 10.86
N ARG A 77 10.35 3.50 9.74
CA ARG A 77 11.27 4.53 9.24
C ARG A 77 10.58 5.54 8.32
N TYR A 78 9.25 5.49 8.20
CA TYR A 78 8.48 6.48 7.45
C TYR A 78 8.57 7.85 8.13
N GLU A 79 9.00 8.86 7.37
CA GLU A 79 9.03 10.25 7.80
C GLU A 79 7.91 11.04 7.08
N PRO A 80 6.92 11.58 7.82
CA PRO A 80 5.89 12.43 7.25
C PRO A 80 6.47 13.66 6.55
N ALA A 81 6.05 13.90 5.31
CA ALA A 81 6.24 15.22 4.70
C ALA A 81 5.33 16.26 5.38
N ALA A 82 5.67 17.56 5.28
CA ALA A 82 4.92 18.64 5.95
C ALA A 82 3.41 18.70 5.60
N ARG A 83 3.01 18.14 4.45
CA ARG A 83 1.61 18.02 4.01
C ARG A 83 1.20 16.56 3.75
N GLY A 84 1.97 15.62 4.26
CA GLY A 84 1.75 14.18 4.09
C GLY A 84 0.95 13.57 5.23
N ARG A 85 0.72 12.27 5.11
CA ARG A 85 0.10 11.46 6.17
C ARG A 85 1.02 11.37 7.39
N SER A 86 0.43 11.32 8.57
CA SER A 86 1.16 10.97 9.79
C SER A 86 1.69 9.53 9.73
N LEU A 87 2.68 9.21 10.57
CA LEU A 87 3.19 7.84 10.70
C LEU A 87 2.08 6.86 11.09
N GLN A 88 1.17 7.26 11.98
CA GLN A 88 0.07 6.41 12.41
C GLN A 88 -0.89 6.09 11.25
N GLU A 89 -1.27 7.08 10.44
CA GLU A 89 -2.12 6.86 9.27
C GLU A 89 -1.45 5.96 8.24
N PHE A 90 -0.14 6.14 8.03
CA PHE A 90 0.65 5.29 7.15
C PHE A 90 0.66 3.83 7.62
N LEU A 91 0.90 3.59 8.92
CA LEU A 91 0.91 2.24 9.48
C LEU A 91 -0.48 1.58 9.52
N VAL A 92 -1.54 2.35 9.77
CA VAL A 92 -2.92 1.84 9.71
C VAL A 92 -3.27 1.38 8.29
N GLU A 93 -2.82 2.12 7.27
CA GLU A 93 -3.01 1.71 5.88
C GLU A 93 -2.18 0.46 5.54
N ALA A 94 -0.90 0.42 5.94
CA ALA A 94 -0.06 -0.76 5.75
C ALA A 94 -0.68 -2.02 6.38
N GLN A 95 -1.24 -1.90 7.59
CA GLN A 95 -1.96 -3.01 8.22
C GLN A 95 -3.15 -3.47 7.38
N ARG A 96 -3.94 -2.54 6.83
CA ARG A 96 -5.06 -2.89 5.93
C ARG A 96 -4.60 -3.63 4.67
N PHE A 97 -3.41 -3.32 4.16
CA PHE A 97 -2.84 -4.05 3.03
C PHE A 97 -2.43 -5.47 3.42
N ILE A 98 -1.79 -5.63 4.58
CA ILE A 98 -1.45 -6.95 5.14
C ILE A 98 -2.71 -7.79 5.34
N ASP A 99 -3.77 -7.21 5.90
CA ASP A 99 -5.05 -7.89 6.13
C ASP A 99 -5.72 -8.34 4.83
N ARG A 100 -5.37 -7.72 3.69
CA ARG A 100 -5.82 -8.09 2.34
C ARG A 100 -4.92 -9.13 1.66
N GLY A 101 -3.91 -9.65 2.36
CA GLY A 101 -2.94 -10.58 1.80
C GLY A 101 -1.94 -9.95 0.84
N ALA A 102 -1.71 -8.63 0.93
CA ALA A 102 -0.70 -7.97 0.12
C ALA A 102 0.72 -8.29 0.62
N GLU A 103 1.63 -8.48 -0.33
CA GLU A 103 3.06 -8.54 -0.12
C GLU A 103 3.64 -7.13 -0.15
N GLY A 104 4.38 -6.76 0.89
CA GLY A 104 5.07 -5.48 0.98
C GLY A 104 6.50 -5.59 0.45
N TYR A 105 6.93 -4.64 -0.38
CA TYR A 105 8.29 -4.52 -0.90
C TYR A 105 8.85 -3.16 -0.47
N THR A 106 9.83 -3.17 0.43
CA THR A 106 10.36 -1.95 1.05
C THR A 106 11.84 -1.77 0.76
N SER A 107 12.29 -0.52 0.73
CA SER A 107 13.71 -0.17 0.80
C SER A 107 13.89 0.99 1.77
N ALA A 108 14.91 0.91 2.61
CA ALA A 108 15.25 1.95 3.57
C ALA A 108 16.76 2.24 3.54
N SER A 109 17.11 3.52 3.59
CA SER A 109 18.50 4.02 3.65
C SER A 109 18.59 5.11 4.70
N ASP A 110 19.71 5.20 5.39
CA ASP A 110 20.00 6.24 6.39
C ASP A 110 18.89 6.38 7.45
N ASN A 111 18.38 5.24 7.91
CA ASN A 111 17.27 5.13 8.86
C ASN A 111 15.95 5.77 8.38
N ARG A 112 15.74 5.87 7.07
CA ARG A 112 14.54 6.42 6.45
C ARG A 112 13.97 5.46 5.41
N LEU A 113 12.65 5.37 5.36
CA LEU A 113 11.95 4.64 4.31
C LEU A 113 12.10 5.38 2.98
N ILE A 114 12.61 4.69 1.96
CA ILE A 114 12.79 5.24 0.60
C ILE A 114 11.60 4.91 -0.28
N VAL A 115 11.14 3.65 -0.26
CA VAL A 115 9.98 3.18 -1.02
C VAL A 115 9.23 2.11 -0.23
N SER A 116 7.91 2.05 -0.39
CA SER A 116 7.11 0.86 -0.09
C SER A 116 6.11 0.61 -1.21
N CYS A 117 6.04 -0.63 -1.68
CA CYS A 117 5.13 -1.08 -2.72
C CYS A 117 4.33 -2.28 -2.19
N TRP A 118 3.01 -2.28 -2.40
CA TRP A 118 2.10 -3.30 -1.85
C TRP A 118 1.35 -4.00 -2.97
N ILE A 119 1.61 -5.30 -3.13
CA ILE A 119 1.09 -6.09 -4.24
C ILE A 119 0.27 -7.26 -3.71
N VAL A 120 -0.99 -7.35 -4.11
CA VAL A 120 -1.82 -8.55 -3.88
C VAL A 120 -1.55 -9.51 -5.04
N PRO A 121 -1.04 -10.74 -4.79
CA PRO A 121 -0.86 -11.73 -5.83
C PRO A 121 -2.20 -12.09 -6.48
N GLY A 122 -2.21 -12.35 -7.79
CA GLY A 122 -3.45 -12.61 -8.53
C GLY A 122 -4.25 -13.82 -8.04
N GLN A 123 -3.58 -14.83 -7.48
CA GLN A 123 -4.22 -16.01 -6.87
C GLN A 123 -4.96 -15.66 -5.56
N SER A 124 -4.49 -14.65 -4.83
CA SER A 124 -5.11 -14.14 -3.61
C SER A 124 -6.21 -13.13 -3.89
N ALA A 125 -6.15 -12.45 -5.05
CA ALA A 125 -7.20 -11.54 -5.50
C ALA A 125 -8.53 -12.25 -5.80
N THR A 126 -8.49 -13.55 -6.11
CA THR A 126 -9.67 -14.37 -6.43
C THR A 126 -10.46 -14.91 -5.25
N SER A 127 -9.84 -14.99 -4.07
CA SER A 127 -10.49 -15.54 -2.86
C SER A 127 -11.24 -14.48 -2.05
N ALA A 128 -11.06 -13.20 -2.37
CA ALA A 128 -11.90 -12.13 -1.87
C ALA A 128 -13.09 -12.00 -2.85
N ASP A 129 -14.29 -12.32 -2.38
CA ASP A 129 -15.59 -12.36 -3.07
C ASP A 129 -16.05 -11.02 -3.72
N GLU A 130 -15.12 -10.09 -3.93
CA GLU A 130 -15.33 -8.82 -4.61
C GLU A 130 -14.71 -8.96 -6.01
N SER A 131 -15.52 -9.27 -7.01
CA SER A 131 -15.11 -9.14 -8.40
C SER A 131 -14.53 -7.74 -8.60
N ILE A 132 -13.21 -7.66 -8.75
CA ILE A 132 -12.53 -6.40 -8.96
C ILE A 132 -12.91 -5.94 -10.36
N LEU A 133 -13.87 -5.02 -10.43
CA LEU A 133 -14.40 -4.51 -11.69
C LEU A 133 -13.25 -3.93 -12.52
N GLY A 134 -13.06 -4.48 -13.72
CA GLY A 134 -12.09 -4.00 -14.71
C GLY A 134 -10.72 -4.70 -14.69
N VAL A 135 -10.53 -5.77 -13.91
CA VAL A 135 -9.26 -6.51 -13.86
C VAL A 135 -9.49 -8.02 -14.09
N PRO A 136 -8.83 -8.66 -15.07
CA PRO A 136 -8.95 -10.09 -15.31
C PRO A 136 -8.58 -10.93 -14.09
N GLN A 137 -9.21 -12.10 -13.96
CA GLN A 137 -8.89 -13.07 -12.91
C GLN A 137 -7.41 -13.45 -12.94
N GLY A 138 -6.77 -13.55 -11.77
CA GLY A 138 -5.36 -13.91 -11.67
C GLY A 138 -4.38 -12.75 -11.96
N THR A 139 -4.88 -11.55 -12.24
CA THR A 139 -4.01 -10.37 -12.39
C THR A 139 -3.57 -9.87 -11.00
N PRO A 140 -2.28 -9.60 -10.78
CA PRO A 140 -1.80 -8.97 -9.55
C PRO A 140 -2.36 -7.55 -9.40
N LEU A 141 -2.42 -7.04 -8.16
CA LEU A 141 -2.92 -5.69 -7.87
C LEU A 141 -1.89 -4.89 -7.09
N LEU A 142 -1.51 -3.71 -7.58
CA LEU A 142 -0.70 -2.74 -6.86
C LEU A 142 -1.64 -1.82 -6.06
N ILE A 143 -1.83 -2.12 -4.77
CA ILE A 143 -2.84 -1.44 -3.93
C ILE A 143 -2.29 -0.29 -3.09
N GLY A 144 -0.97 -0.12 -3.07
CA GLY A 144 -0.32 0.95 -2.33
C GLY A 144 1.10 1.19 -2.83
N PHE A 145 1.45 2.47 -3.00
CA PHE A 145 2.78 2.89 -3.37
C PHE A 145 3.16 4.16 -2.62
N TYR A 146 4.32 4.14 -1.99
CA TYR A 146 4.94 5.30 -1.36
C TYR A 146 6.36 5.42 -1.85
N LYS A 147 6.80 6.66 -2.06
CA LYS A 147 8.20 7.01 -2.22
C LYS A 147 8.57 8.23 -1.41
N ARG A 148 9.83 8.30 -0.98
CA ARG A 148 10.38 9.47 -0.31
C ARG A 148 10.34 10.70 -1.23
N PRO A 149 10.09 11.92 -0.71
CA PRO A 149 10.28 13.14 -1.47
C PRO A 149 11.71 13.22 -2.04
N GLY A 150 11.82 13.59 -3.32
CA GLY A 150 13.11 13.62 -4.04
C GLY A 150 13.53 12.30 -4.70
N ALA A 151 12.96 11.15 -4.32
CA ALA A 151 13.20 9.90 -5.04
C ALA A 151 12.46 9.88 -6.38
N ASP A 152 13.07 9.22 -7.37
CA ASP A 152 12.45 8.94 -8.67
C ASP A 152 11.40 7.83 -8.53
N ALA A 153 10.12 8.19 -8.65
CA ALA A 153 9.02 7.24 -8.51
C ALA A 153 9.04 6.13 -9.55
N ALA A 154 9.41 6.42 -10.80
CA ALA A 154 9.42 5.41 -11.85
C ALA A 154 10.50 4.37 -11.58
N SER A 155 11.71 4.83 -11.24
CA SER A 155 12.82 3.94 -10.86
C SER A 155 12.47 3.10 -9.63
N MET A 156 11.89 3.70 -8.59
CA MET A 156 11.54 3.00 -7.35
C MET A 156 10.45 1.94 -7.59
N LEU A 157 9.42 2.28 -8.36
CA LEU A 157 8.33 1.34 -8.68
C LEU A 157 8.84 0.18 -9.54
N ARG A 158 9.66 0.46 -10.57
CA ARG A 158 10.30 -0.58 -11.39
C ARG A 158 11.13 -1.54 -10.54
N MET A 159 11.90 -1.02 -9.59
CA MET A 159 12.72 -1.84 -8.69
C MET A 159 11.86 -2.75 -7.81
N CYS A 160 10.78 -2.24 -7.22
CA CYS A 160 9.85 -3.07 -6.44
C CYS A 160 9.15 -4.13 -7.28
N LEU A 161 8.69 -3.79 -8.49
CA LEU A 161 8.03 -4.73 -9.40
C LEU A 161 9.01 -5.79 -9.91
N ALA A 162 10.24 -5.40 -10.21
CA ALA A 162 11.31 -6.33 -10.58
C ALA A 162 11.58 -7.33 -9.46
N LYS A 163 11.62 -6.88 -8.20
CA LYS A 163 11.76 -7.75 -7.03
C LYS A 163 10.59 -8.72 -6.90
N TRP A 164 9.36 -8.23 -6.98
CA TRP A 164 8.16 -9.06 -6.94
C TRP A 164 8.15 -10.13 -8.03
N LEU A 165 8.49 -9.77 -9.28
CA LEU A 165 8.60 -10.70 -10.41
C LEU A 165 9.67 -11.77 -10.17
N ALA A 166 10.86 -11.37 -9.74
CA ALA A 166 11.97 -12.28 -9.47
C ALA A 166 11.61 -13.34 -8.41
N GLU A 167 10.74 -13.01 -7.45
CA GLU A 167 10.30 -13.93 -6.40
C GLU A 167 9.08 -14.79 -6.77
N ASN A 168 8.24 -14.34 -7.72
CA ASN A 168 6.96 -14.98 -8.02
C ASN A 168 6.91 -15.75 -9.36
N GLY A 169 7.88 -15.60 -10.26
CA GLY A 169 7.97 -16.48 -11.43
C GLY A 169 8.56 -15.88 -12.71
N SER A 170 9.08 -16.82 -13.52
CA SER A 170 9.77 -16.73 -14.82
C SER A 170 10.48 -15.42 -15.18
N LEU A 171 11.75 -15.38 -14.80
CA LEU A 171 12.80 -14.47 -15.28
C LEU A 171 13.01 -14.45 -16.82
N ASP A 172 12.30 -15.31 -17.55
CA ASP A 172 12.57 -15.66 -18.96
C ASP A 172 11.67 -14.94 -19.97
N GLN A 173 10.80 -14.04 -19.53
CA GLN A 173 9.82 -13.42 -20.43
C GLN A 173 9.93 -11.90 -20.43
N ASP A 174 10.39 -11.36 -21.56
CA ASP A 174 10.17 -9.96 -21.99
C ASP A 174 8.68 -9.65 -22.25
N LEU A 175 7.77 -10.42 -21.65
CA LEU A 175 6.35 -10.20 -21.77
C LEU A 175 5.92 -8.99 -20.95
N PRO A 176 4.95 -8.21 -21.46
CA PRO A 176 4.38 -7.11 -20.71
C PRO A 176 3.70 -7.62 -19.43
N LEU A 177 4.03 -7.01 -18.29
CA LEU A 177 3.34 -7.26 -17.03
C LEU A 177 2.02 -6.52 -17.03
N HIS A 178 0.92 -7.22 -16.77
CA HIS A 178 -0.38 -6.60 -16.50
C HIS A 178 -0.61 -6.55 -14.99
N ILE A 179 -0.92 -5.36 -14.46
CA ILE A 179 -1.17 -5.14 -13.04
C ILE A 179 -2.37 -4.22 -12.84
N GLY A 180 -3.25 -4.55 -11.91
CA GLY A 180 -4.37 -3.69 -11.53
C GLY A 180 -3.92 -2.58 -10.58
N ILE A 181 -4.30 -1.34 -10.82
CA ILE A 181 -4.11 -0.22 -9.89
C ILE A 181 -5.47 0.37 -9.46
N PRO A 182 -5.62 0.88 -8.22
CA PRO A 182 -6.83 1.57 -7.81
C PRO A 182 -7.17 2.73 -8.75
N ALA A 183 -8.40 2.81 -9.22
CA ALA A 183 -8.87 3.88 -10.12
C ALA A 183 -8.82 5.28 -9.48
N THR A 184 -8.64 5.35 -8.15
CA THR A 184 -8.50 6.57 -7.36
C THR A 184 -7.05 7.01 -7.18
N ASP A 185 -6.06 6.20 -7.59
CA ASP A 185 -4.65 6.53 -7.43
C ASP A 185 -4.12 7.32 -8.64
N GLU A 186 -4.29 8.64 -8.59
CA GLU A 186 -3.79 9.55 -9.62
C GLU A 186 -2.25 9.54 -9.73
N THR A 187 -1.53 9.16 -8.68
CA THR A 187 -0.06 9.17 -8.68
C THR A 187 0.45 8.06 -9.58
N LEU A 188 -0.06 6.84 -9.39
CA LEU A 188 0.27 5.69 -10.24
C LEU A 188 -0.18 5.90 -11.68
N GLU A 189 -1.33 6.52 -11.90
CA GLU A 189 -1.81 6.87 -13.24
C GLU A 189 -0.86 7.83 -13.96
N ARG A 190 -0.47 8.94 -13.32
CA ARG A 190 0.45 9.92 -13.91
C ARG A 190 1.82 9.32 -14.19
N LEU A 191 2.30 8.44 -13.32
CA LEU A 191 3.55 7.71 -13.53
C LEU A 191 3.46 6.82 -14.77
N ALA A 192 2.37 6.06 -14.91
CA ALA A 192 2.20 5.19 -16.05
C ALA A 192 2.07 5.93 -17.38
N ILE A 193 1.39 7.09 -17.41
CA ILE A 193 1.32 7.95 -18.59
C ILE A 193 2.73 8.45 -18.97
N ARG A 194 3.48 8.99 -17.99
CA ARG A 194 4.83 9.53 -18.21
C ARG A 194 5.79 8.48 -18.76
N GLU A 195 5.74 7.28 -18.18
CA GLU A 195 6.63 6.19 -18.54
C GLU A 195 6.19 5.41 -19.78
N ARG A 196 5.11 5.84 -20.44
CA ARG A 196 4.49 5.14 -21.59
C ARG A 196 4.18 3.67 -21.28
N TRP A 197 3.82 3.40 -20.04
CA TRP A 197 3.37 2.08 -19.61
C TRP A 197 1.99 1.77 -20.20
N LEU A 198 1.15 2.79 -20.36
CA LEU A 198 -0.09 2.66 -21.12
C LEU A 198 0.21 2.43 -22.61
N GLY A 199 0.36 1.17 -23.00
CA GLY A 199 0.02 0.75 -24.35
C GLY A 199 -1.50 0.76 -24.45
N SER A 200 -2.06 1.47 -25.42
CA SER A 200 -3.47 1.28 -25.79
C SER A 200 -3.62 -0.11 -26.39
N ASP A 201 -3.90 -1.10 -25.55
CA ASP A 201 -4.57 -2.30 -26.02
C ASP A 201 -6.07 -2.02 -25.85
N ALA A 202 -6.66 -1.53 -26.94
CA ALA A 202 -8.10 -1.35 -27.11
C ALA A 202 -8.79 -2.71 -27.30
#